data_AF-A0A1V0N4Z0-F1
#
_entry.id   AF-A0A1V0N4Z0-F1
#
_cell.length_a   1.000
_cell.length_b   1.000
_cell.length_c   1.000
_cell.angle_alpha   90.00
_cell.angle_beta   90.00
_cell.angle_gamma   90.00
#
_symmetry.space_group_name_H-M   'P 1'
#
loop_
_entity.id
_entity.type
_entity.pdbx_description
1 polymer ?
#
loop_
_entity_poly.entity_id
_entity_poly.type
_entity_poly.pdbx_seq_one_letter_code
_entity_poly.pdbx_strand_id
1 'polypeptide(L)' 'MEDLKSTIVEQITKMENIPAENVEILDVFYYSGLKKWAVSVAFNVNGKHYVASMDILENGLVARYQQREKNEN' A
#
# COMPACT_ATOMS: atom_id res chain seq x y z
N MET A 1 2.62 -8.44 13.13
CA MET A 1 1.72 -7.40 12.55
C MET A 1 2.48 -6.10 12.28
N GLU A 2 3.42 -5.72 13.15
CA GLU A 2 4.35 -4.60 12.90
C GLU A 2 5.20 -4.81 11.64
N ASP A 3 5.71 -6.02 11.41
CA ASP A 3 6.52 -6.34 10.22
C ASP A 3 5.78 -6.13 8.88
N LEU A 4 4.47 -6.43 8.84
CA LEU A 4 3.66 -6.26 7.64
C LEU A 4 3.43 -4.78 7.34
N LYS A 5 3.15 -3.96 8.37
CA LYS A 5 2.97 -2.51 8.20
C LYS A 5 4.27 -1.87 7.69
N SER A 6 5.40 -2.23 8.29
CA SER A 6 6.73 -1.79 7.83
C SER A 6 6.98 -2.20 6.37
N THR A 7 6.63 -3.44 6.00
CA THR A 7 6.73 -3.92 4.62
C THR A 7 5.89 -3.08 3.67
N ILE A 8 4.62 -2.82 3.98
CA ILE A 8 3.72 -2.01 3.15
C ILE A 8 4.31 -0.60 2.92
N VAL A 9 4.72 0.06 4.00
CA VAL A 9 5.29 1.42 3.95
C VAL A 9 6.59 1.43 3.14
N GLU A 10 7.48 0.46 3.35
CA GLU A 10 8.73 0.35 2.61
C GLU A 10 8.48 0.13 1.10
N GLN A 11 7.48 -0.67 0.72
CA GLN A 11 7.14 -0.89 -0.68
C GLN A 11 6.62 0.39 -1.34
N ILE A 12 5.70 1.12 -0.69
CA ILE A 12 5.16 2.38 -1.25
C ILE A 12 6.24 3.45 -1.36
N THR A 13 7.02 3.65 -0.30
CA THR A 13 8.08 4.66 -0.30
C THR A 13 9.12 4.42 -1.40
N LYS A 14 9.45 3.14 -1.68
CA LYS A 14 10.33 2.77 -2.80
C LYS A 14 9.68 2.95 -4.17
N MET A 15 8.41 2.53 -4.34
CA MET A 15 7.72 2.61 -5.63
C MET A 15 7.44 4.05 -6.05
N GLU A 16 7.02 4.89 -5.12
CA GLU A 16 6.58 6.27 -5.39
C GLU A 16 7.65 7.31 -5.07
N ASN A 17 8.79 6.90 -4.49
CA ASN A 17 9.89 7.78 -4.07
C ASN A 17 9.42 8.91 -3.14
N ILE A 18 8.72 8.54 -2.07
CA ILE A 18 8.17 9.46 -1.05
C ILE A 18 8.62 9.06 0.35
N PRO A 19 8.60 9.99 1.33
CA PRO A 19 8.90 9.65 2.72
C PRO A 19 7.77 8.82 3.36
N ALA A 20 8.13 8.00 4.35
CA ALA A 20 7.20 7.10 5.04
C ALA A 20 6.01 7.81 5.71
N GLU A 21 6.23 9.05 6.18
CA GLU A 21 5.20 9.90 6.79
C GLU A 21 4.08 10.30 5.83
N ASN A 22 4.31 10.21 4.52
CA ASN A 22 3.30 10.48 3.50
C ASN A 22 2.43 9.26 3.19
N VAL A 23 2.64 8.12 3.85
CA VAL A 23 1.91 6.88 3.61
C VAL A 23 0.96 6.60 4.76
N GLU A 24 -0.33 6.50 4.45
CA GLU A 24 -1.39 6.12 5.36
C GLU A 24 -1.94 4.74 4.96
N ILE A 25 -1.94 3.78 5.88
CA ILE A 25 -2.57 2.47 5.66
C ILE A 25 -4.04 2.58 6.04
N LEU A 26 -4.93 2.40 5.06
CA LEU A 26 -6.38 2.52 5.25
C LEU A 26 -7.01 1.21 5.71
N ASP A 27 -6.62 0.10 5.07
CA ASP A 27 -7.18 -1.22 5.35
C ASP A 27 -6.16 -2.34 5.07
N VAL A 28 -6.25 -3.43 5.83
CA VAL A 28 -5.43 -4.63 5.67
C VAL A 28 -6.30 -5.84 5.95
N PHE A 29 -6.51 -6.67 4.93
CA PHE A 29 -7.28 -7.90 5.03
C PHE A 29 -6.47 -9.11 4.58
N TYR A 30 -6.47 -10.19 5.36
CA TYR A 30 -5.80 -11.44 4.99
C TYR A 30 -6.78 -12.44 4.38
N TYR A 31 -6.55 -12.79 3.11
CA TYR A 31 -7.28 -13.83 2.39
C TYR A 31 -6.59 -15.18 2.59
N SER A 32 -7.00 -15.95 3.60
CA SER A 32 -6.41 -17.26 3.94
C SER A 32 -6.47 -18.27 2.79
N GLY A 33 -7.56 -18.30 2.01
CA GLY A 33 -7.70 -19.18 0.85
C GLY A 33 -6.70 -18.87 -0.29
N LEU A 34 -6.20 -17.64 -0.36
CA LEU A 34 -5.24 -17.19 -1.37
C LEU A 34 -3.84 -16.92 -0.79
N LYS A 35 -3.65 -17.11 0.52
CA LYS A 35 -2.40 -16.85 1.25
C LYS A 35 -1.78 -15.49 0.91
N LYS A 36 -2.59 -14.44 0.97
CA LYS A 36 -2.17 -13.07 0.66
C LYS A 36 -2.90 -12.04 1.52
N TRP A 37 -2.25 -10.90 1.72
CA TRP A 37 -2.86 -9.69 2.25
C TRP A 37 -3.31 -8.80 1.10
N ALA A 38 -4.57 -8.36 1.14
CA ALA A 38 -5.00 -7.20 0.37
C ALA A 38 -4.91 -5.97 1.26
N VAL A 39 -4.30 -4.91 0.74
CA VAL A 39 -4.02 -3.69 1.48
C VAL A 39 -4.49 -2.51 0.67
N SER A 40 -5.12 -1.54 1.33
CA SER A 40 -5.38 -0.23 0.76
C SER A 40 -4.57 0.82 1.49
N VAL A 41 -3.94 1.72 0.73
CA VAL A 41 -3.13 2.81 1.25
C VAL A 41 -3.55 4.12 0.58
N ALA A 42 -3.42 5.22 1.31
CA ALA A 42 -3.44 6.56 0.76
C ALA A 42 -2.06 7.19 0.90
N PHE A 43 -1.66 8.03 -0.05
CA PHE A 43 -0.42 8.76 0.05
C PHE A 43 -0.41 10.02 -0.82
N ASN A 44 0.53 10.92 -0.52
CA ASN A 44 0.71 12.16 -1.28
C ASN A 44 2.03 12.14 -2.08
N VAL A 45 1.94 12.41 -3.38
CA VAL A 45 3.08 12.55 -4.29
C VAL A 45 2.96 13.91 -4.99
N ASN A 46 3.97 14.78 -4.85
CA ASN A 46 4.03 16.08 -5.53
C ASN A 46 2.76 16.94 -5.35
N GLY A 47 2.16 16.93 -4.15
CA GLY A 47 0.95 17.69 -3.84
C GLY A 47 -0.37 17.08 -4.34
N LYS A 48 -0.32 15.89 -4.95
CA LYS A 48 -1.49 15.12 -5.37
C LYS A 48 -1.75 13.97 -4.41
N HIS A 49 -3.02 13.71 -4.14
CA HIS A 49 -3.46 12.63 -3.27
C HIS A 49 -3.79 11.38 -4.09
N TYR A 50 -3.24 10.24 -3.68
CA TYR A 50 -3.42 8.95 -4.33
C TYR A 50 -4.01 7.95 -3.35
N VAL A 51 -4.79 7.03 -3.89
CA VAL A 51 -5.20 5.81 -3.19
C VAL A 51 -4.75 4.62 -4.02
N ALA A 52 -4.06 3.69 -3.37
CA ALA A 52 -3.61 2.46 -3.98
C ALA A 52 -4.19 1.22 -3.29
N SER A 53 -4.27 0.15 -4.06
CA SER A 53 -4.60 -1.20 -3.62
C SER A 53 -3.47 -2.12 -4.01
N MET A 54 -3.04 -2.97 -3.08
CA MET A 54 -1.97 -3.93 -3.30
C MET A 54 -2.31 -5.30 -2.75
N ASP A 55 -1.79 -6.33 -3.42
CA ASP A 55 -1.77 -7.70 -2.90
C ASP A 55 -0.34 -8.06 -2.50
N ILE A 56 -0.14 -8.48 -1.26
CA ILE A 56 1.15 -8.93 -0.71
C ILE A 56 1.05 -10.42 -0.36
N LEU A 57 1.97 -11.25 -0.86
CA LEU A 57 2.05 -12.67 -0.53
C LEU A 57 2.71 -12.89 0.84
N GLU A 58 2.55 -14.08 1.43
CA GLU A 58 3.12 -14.43 2.75
C GLU A 58 4.63 -14.19 2.90
N ASN A 59 5.38 -14.21 1.79
CA ASN A 59 6.82 -13.94 1.77
C ASN A 59 7.18 -12.44 1.61
N GLY A 60 6.20 -11.54 1.66
CA GLY A 60 6.38 -10.09 1.52
C GLY A 60 6.44 -9.58 0.07
N LEU A 61 6.28 -10.45 -0.93
CA LEU A 61 6.28 -10.05 -2.34
C LEU A 61 4.97 -9.35 -2.72
N VAL A 62 5.07 -8.21 -3.39
CA VAL A 62 3.91 -7.52 -3.99
C VAL A 62 3.51 -8.24 -5.28
N ALA A 63 2.36 -8.90 -5.28
CA ALA A 63 1.82 -9.61 -6.44
C ALA A 63 0.97 -8.72 -7.35
N ARG A 64 0.38 -7.65 -6.80
CA ARG A 64 -0.41 -6.66 -7.54
C ARG A 64 -0.25 -5.31 -6.90
N TYR A 65 -0.16 -4.28 -7.73
CA TYR A 65 -0.20 -2.87 -7.32
C TYR A 65 -1.05 -2.09 -8.31
N GLN A 66 -2.01 -1.33 -7.81
CA GLN A 66 -2.84 -0.44 -8.60
C GLN A 66 -3.08 0.84 -7.82
N GLN A 67 -2.90 1.98 -8.48
CA GLN A 67 -3.12 3.29 -7.88
C GLN A 67 -4.06 4.15 -8.74
N ARG A 68 -4.72 5.09 -8.08
CA ARG A 68 -5.51 6.15 -8.72
C ARG A 68 -5.32 7.46 -7.98
N GLU A 69 -5.25 8.55 -8.74
CA GLU A 69 -5.35 9.90 -8.19
C GLU A 69 -6.77 10.08 -7.64
N LYS A 70 -6.90 10.52 -6.39
CA LYS A 70 -8.19 10.84 -5.81
C LYS A 70 -8.55 12.25 -6.24
N ASN A 71 -9.34 12.36 -7.30
CA ASN A 71 -9.97 13.63 -7.64
C ASN A 71 -11.07 13.89 -6.60
N GLU A 72 -10.96 15.00 -5.87
CA GLU A 72 -12.07 15.48 -5.05
C GLU A 72 -13.23 15.84 -5.99
N ASN A 73 -14.36 15.14 -5.84
CA ASN A 73 -15.63 15.47 -6.48
C ASN A 73 -16.43 16.39 -5.56
#